data_AF-A0A7Z9IBM3-F1
#
_entry.id   AF-A0A7Z9IBM3-F1
#
_cell.length_a   1.000
_cell.length_b   1.000
_cell.length_c   1.000
_cell.angle_alpha   90.00
_cell.angle_beta   90.00
_cell.angle_gamma   90.00
#
_symmetry.space_group_name_H-M   'P 1'
#
loop_
_entity.id
_entity.type
_entity.pdbx_description
1 polymer ?
#
loop_
_entity_poly.entity_id
_entity_poly.type
_entity_poly.pdbx_seq_one_letter_code
_entity_poly.pdbx_strand_id
1 'polypeptide(L)'
;MTRYMCGTCNDRQPSETIRMVCLAVFLCCCCILTGCPDPPLTPDAPYVSVERGIARASIELVSLGKAGENLAPSEIIIFGPYHKATRTITPMPGEYSYDHDDDPSFLIFTPHQRVSEDILYAAQELVDGQITEYDHAYWNPDADITQILICPPDESQLPANHLKFYVHFSKPMRPTETWEHFSLKDLRTGELVPRPFRHIDLWDEQNRRLTLWFHPGRQKTGVNLNEDLGGILTAGHNYFLLIDPQWKTQAGQPLDLSVKKRYYFTAVDADHEQPDPNKWELTPPTVDTLQPLIISFGEMLDFATAGKAITTCSNNEELIEFSQQADWDGTRVKIFPSKPWAAGDYTIALNPRLEDLAGNNLERPFEVDLSSETKDFAKKLTLTFEINQ
;
A
#
# COMPACT_ATOMS: atom_id res chain seq x y z
N MET A 1 -42.94 32.31 -54.90
CA MET A 1 -43.70 31.06 -54.73
C MET A 1 -43.55 30.60 -53.29
N THR A 2 -44.70 30.41 -52.63
CA THR A 2 -44.96 29.51 -51.48
C THR A 2 -44.34 29.82 -50.10
N ARG A 3 -45.26 30.07 -49.14
CA ARG A 3 -45.11 30.12 -47.67
C ARG A 3 -44.87 28.71 -47.08
N TYR A 4 -44.27 28.60 -45.88
CA TYR A 4 -44.93 28.17 -44.61
C TYR A 4 -43.92 27.81 -43.48
N MET A 5 -44.13 28.44 -42.32
CA MET A 5 -44.11 28.01 -40.90
C MET A 5 -43.30 26.82 -40.31
N CYS A 6 -42.77 27.12 -39.10
CA CYS A 6 -42.82 26.38 -37.80
C CYS A 6 -41.81 25.24 -37.48
N GLY A 7 -41.32 25.24 -36.23
CA GLY A 7 -41.19 24.00 -35.42
C GLY A 7 -39.84 23.67 -34.77
N THR A 8 -39.69 24.03 -33.49
CA THR A 8 -39.17 23.26 -32.31
C THR A 8 -38.08 22.15 -32.41
N CYS A 9 -37.18 22.23 -31.40
CA CYS A 9 -36.54 21.17 -30.59
C CYS A 9 -35.41 20.25 -31.14
N ASN A 10 -34.30 20.34 -30.41
CA ASN A 10 -33.33 19.33 -29.91
C ASN A 10 -32.65 18.26 -30.80
N ASP A 11 -31.35 18.15 -30.48
CA ASP A 11 -30.50 16.96 -30.43
C ASP A 11 -29.78 16.41 -31.68
N ARG A 12 -28.48 16.15 -31.42
CA ARG A 12 -27.49 15.29 -32.10
C ARG A 12 -26.65 15.87 -33.24
N GLN A 13 -25.37 16.08 -32.93
CA GLN A 13 -24.22 15.61 -33.72
C GLN A 13 -23.02 15.34 -32.78
N PRO A 14 -22.00 14.57 -33.17
CA PRO A 14 -22.03 13.17 -33.59
C PRO A 14 -21.08 12.30 -32.76
N SER A 15 -21.28 10.98 -32.83
CA SER A 15 -20.34 9.96 -32.38
C SER A 15 -19.05 9.97 -33.18
N GLU A 16 -17.89 9.97 -32.53
CA GLU A 16 -16.66 9.42 -33.10
C GLU A 16 -16.15 8.26 -32.24
N THR A 17 -16.14 7.09 -32.87
CA THR A 17 -15.46 5.88 -32.41
C THR A 17 -14.05 5.92 -32.97
N ILE A 18 -13.02 5.85 -32.12
CA ILE A 18 -11.67 5.48 -32.59
C ILE A 18 -11.18 4.30 -31.76
N ARG A 19 -11.07 3.17 -32.48
CA ARG A 19 -10.37 1.95 -32.10
C ARG A 19 -8.88 2.25 -31.95
N MET A 20 -8.25 1.86 -30.85
CA MET A 20 -6.81 1.61 -30.85
C MET A 20 -6.56 0.11 -31.05
N VAL A 21 -6.06 -0.21 -32.23
CA VAL A 21 -5.53 -1.53 -32.61
C VAL A 21 -4.13 -1.66 -32.03
N CYS A 22 -3.90 -2.77 -31.35
CA CYS A 22 -2.61 -3.25 -30.90
C CYS A 22 -1.74 -3.64 -32.11
N LEU A 23 -0.46 -3.25 -32.16
CA LEU A 23 0.59 -4.13 -32.67
C LEU A 23 1.97 -3.68 -32.17
N ALA A 24 2.75 -4.69 -31.78
CA ALA A 24 4.07 -4.64 -31.19
C ALA A 24 5.21 -4.44 -32.22
N VAL A 25 6.45 -4.43 -31.68
CA VAL A 25 7.71 -4.97 -32.25
C VAL A 25 8.82 -3.95 -32.61
N PHE A 26 9.84 -3.94 -31.72
CA PHE A 26 11.32 -3.99 -31.93
C PHE A 26 12.18 -2.86 -32.56
N LEU A 27 13.41 -2.87 -32.03
CA LEU A 27 14.75 -2.59 -32.62
C LEU A 27 15.35 -1.16 -32.55
N CYS A 28 16.36 -1.07 -31.66
CA CYS A 28 17.78 -0.76 -31.94
C CYS A 28 18.34 0.68 -32.02
N CYS A 29 19.43 0.82 -31.26
CA CYS A 29 20.74 1.43 -31.58
C CYS A 29 20.99 2.95 -31.50
N CYS A 30 21.99 3.25 -30.64
CA CYS A 30 23.19 4.07 -30.83
C CYS A 30 23.20 5.58 -30.54
N CYS A 31 24.05 5.91 -29.53
CA CYS A 31 25.16 6.89 -29.53
C CYS A 31 24.86 8.39 -29.71
N ILE A 32 25.61 9.40 -29.24
CA ILE A 32 26.79 9.65 -28.37
C ILE A 32 26.86 11.21 -28.27
N LEU A 33 27.26 11.76 -27.10
CA LEU A 33 27.93 13.07 -26.80
C LEU A 33 27.62 14.35 -27.61
N THR A 34 27.34 15.49 -26.93
CA THR A 34 28.26 16.63 -26.65
C THR A 34 27.56 17.94 -26.20
N GLY A 35 28.00 18.49 -25.06
CA GLY A 35 28.22 19.91 -24.67
C GLY A 35 27.36 21.10 -25.15
N CYS A 36 26.69 21.75 -24.16
CA CYS A 36 26.42 23.19 -23.90
C CYS A 36 25.83 24.10 -25.01
N PRO A 37 25.23 25.28 -24.69
CA PRO A 37 24.95 25.94 -23.40
C PRO A 37 23.45 26.25 -23.16
N ASP A 38 23.06 26.62 -21.95
CA ASP A 38 21.71 27.16 -21.66
C ASP A 38 21.44 28.47 -22.43
N PRO A 39 20.23 28.63 -23.02
CA PRO A 39 19.65 29.93 -23.34
C PRO A 39 18.35 30.19 -22.53
N PRO A 40 17.85 31.43 -22.53
CA PRO A 40 17.35 32.10 -21.34
C PRO A 40 15.85 31.94 -21.06
N LEU A 41 15.50 32.16 -19.80
CA LEU A 41 14.16 32.49 -19.33
C LEU A 41 13.61 33.72 -20.08
N THR A 42 12.49 33.56 -20.79
CA THR A 42 11.40 34.54 -20.78
C THR A 42 10.05 33.87 -21.15
N PRO A 43 8.94 34.44 -20.66
CA PRO A 43 7.63 33.79 -20.49
C PRO A 43 6.76 33.91 -21.74
N ASP A 44 5.59 33.26 -21.70
CA ASP A 44 4.51 33.25 -22.71
C ASP A 44 4.53 32.06 -23.69
N ALA A 45 4.26 30.88 -23.14
CA ALA A 45 3.58 29.81 -23.86
C ALA A 45 2.29 29.45 -23.08
N PRO A 46 1.15 29.25 -23.76
CA PRO A 46 -0.13 29.01 -23.12
C PRO A 46 -0.04 27.73 -22.28
N TYR A 47 -0.47 27.86 -21.01
CA TYR A 47 -0.69 26.76 -20.09
C TYR A 47 -1.54 25.68 -20.79
N VAL A 48 -0.92 24.59 -21.22
CA VAL A 48 -1.60 23.30 -21.28
C VAL A 48 -1.64 22.84 -19.84
N SER A 49 -2.74 23.15 -19.15
CA SER A 49 -3.06 22.48 -17.91
C SER A 49 -3.17 21.00 -18.23
N VAL A 50 -2.13 20.24 -17.92
CA VAL A 50 -2.29 18.81 -17.70
C VAL A 50 -3.26 18.72 -16.53
N GLU A 51 -4.50 18.31 -16.84
CA GLU A 51 -5.49 17.97 -15.83
C GLU A 51 -4.81 17.02 -14.85
N ARG A 52 -4.52 17.54 -13.65
CA ARG A 52 -4.10 16.72 -12.52
C ARG A 52 -5.28 15.80 -12.24
N GLY A 53 -5.17 14.56 -12.69
CA GLY A 53 -6.02 13.46 -12.25
C GLY A 53 -5.84 13.29 -10.74
N ILE A 54 -6.62 14.05 -9.98
CA ILE A 54 -6.75 13.90 -8.53
C ILE A 54 -7.71 12.73 -8.31
N ALA A 55 -7.29 11.80 -7.46
CA ALA A 55 -7.95 10.55 -7.13
C ALA A 55 -9.47 10.74 -6.90
N ARG A 56 -10.26 9.78 -7.39
CA ARG A 56 -11.66 9.61 -6.99
C ARG A 56 -11.68 9.41 -5.46
N ALA A 57 -12.42 10.25 -4.74
CA ALA A 57 -12.58 10.10 -3.30
C ALA A 57 -13.54 8.93 -3.03
N SER A 58 -13.07 7.91 -2.31
CA SER A 58 -13.92 6.83 -1.79
C SER A 58 -14.49 7.28 -0.45
N ILE A 59 -15.80 7.13 -0.27
CA ILE A 59 -16.53 7.62 0.90
C ILE A 59 -16.98 6.42 1.72
N GLU A 60 -16.52 6.33 2.96
CA GLU A 60 -16.96 5.30 3.91
C GLU A 60 -18.35 5.66 4.43
N LEU A 61 -19.33 4.82 4.12
CA LEU A 61 -20.73 4.96 4.50
C LEU A 61 -21.02 3.97 5.63
N VAL A 62 -21.33 4.49 6.82
CA VAL A 62 -21.65 3.65 7.99
C VAL A 62 -23.07 3.07 7.89
N SER A 63 -23.13 1.74 8.08
CA SER A 63 -24.21 0.89 8.62
C SER A 63 -24.61 -0.26 7.67
N LEU A 64 -24.23 -1.48 8.03
CA LEU A 64 -24.98 -2.69 7.69
C LEU A 64 -25.66 -3.20 8.96
N GLY A 65 -26.87 -2.71 9.22
CA GLY A 65 -27.80 -3.48 10.05
C GLY A 65 -28.10 -4.81 9.34
N LYS A 66 -28.35 -5.88 10.09
CA LYS A 66 -28.67 -7.25 9.61
C LYS A 66 -29.87 -7.36 8.64
N ALA A 67 -30.45 -6.26 8.21
CA ALA A 67 -31.59 -6.17 7.30
C ALA A 67 -31.18 -6.12 5.81
N GLY A 68 -29.89 -6.05 5.48
CA GLY A 68 -29.37 -5.83 4.11
C GLY A 68 -28.91 -7.07 3.34
N GLU A 69 -29.03 -8.29 3.87
CA GLU A 69 -28.39 -9.50 3.31
C GLU A 69 -28.82 -9.90 1.87
N ASN A 70 -29.77 -9.20 1.23
CA ASN A 70 -30.25 -9.50 -0.13
C ASN A 70 -30.53 -8.25 -1.01
N LEU A 71 -30.05 -7.06 -0.62
CA LEU A 71 -30.26 -5.83 -1.39
C LEU A 71 -28.95 -5.38 -2.06
N ALA A 72 -29.04 -4.79 -3.25
CA ALA A 72 -27.89 -4.14 -3.86
C ALA A 72 -27.50 -2.90 -3.04
N PRO A 73 -26.21 -2.52 -2.96
CA PRO A 73 -25.76 -1.34 -2.23
C PRO A 73 -26.53 -0.03 -2.50
N SER A 74 -26.92 0.19 -3.77
CA SER A 74 -27.72 1.35 -4.19
C SER A 74 -29.17 1.33 -3.68
N GLU A 75 -29.64 0.17 -3.20
CA GLU A 75 -30.93 -0.03 -2.56
C GLU A 75 -30.84 0.10 -1.02
N ILE A 76 -29.62 0.14 -0.48
CA ILE A 76 -29.35 0.27 0.96
C ILE A 76 -29.04 1.74 1.30
N ILE A 77 -28.21 2.41 0.49
CA ILE A 77 -27.80 3.79 0.74
C ILE A 77 -27.87 4.64 -0.54
N ILE A 78 -28.28 5.89 -0.40
CA ILE A 78 -28.06 6.95 -1.41
C ILE A 78 -27.10 8.00 -0.86
N PHE A 79 -26.15 8.45 -1.69
CA PHE A 79 -25.24 9.55 -1.38
C PHE A 79 -25.44 10.71 -2.35
N GLY A 80 -25.32 11.95 -1.86
CA GLY A 80 -25.24 13.13 -2.72
C GLY A 80 -25.46 14.46 -2.00
N PRO A 81 -25.59 15.58 -2.74
CA PRO A 81 -25.81 16.90 -2.16
C PRO A 81 -27.05 16.93 -1.26
N TYR A 82 -26.90 17.48 -0.06
CA TYR A 82 -27.92 17.48 0.98
C TYR A 82 -28.45 18.89 1.26
N HIS A 83 -29.77 19.05 1.14
CA HIS A 83 -30.46 20.28 1.44
C HIS A 83 -31.09 20.22 2.84
N LYS A 84 -30.43 20.82 3.85
CA LYS A 84 -30.86 20.75 5.27
C LYS A 84 -32.31 21.20 5.51
N ALA A 85 -32.75 22.26 4.84
CA ALA A 85 -34.08 22.84 5.05
C ALA A 85 -35.22 21.89 4.63
N THR A 86 -35.01 21.12 3.56
CA THR A 86 -35.97 20.18 3.00
C THR A 86 -35.69 18.73 3.41
N ARG A 87 -34.52 18.47 4.02
CA ARG A 87 -33.99 17.14 4.34
C ARG A 87 -33.96 16.21 3.12
N THR A 88 -33.64 16.74 1.95
CA THR A 88 -33.59 15.99 0.68
C THR A 88 -32.15 15.80 0.21
N ILE A 89 -31.83 14.59 -0.21
CA ILE A 89 -30.58 14.23 -0.90
C ILE A 89 -30.83 14.17 -2.40
N THR A 90 -29.96 14.79 -3.20
CA THR A 90 -29.95 14.61 -4.66
C THR A 90 -29.01 13.45 -4.98
N PRO A 91 -29.49 12.27 -5.46
CA PRO A 91 -28.63 11.12 -5.67
C PRO A 91 -27.51 11.42 -6.67
N MET A 92 -26.28 11.16 -6.25
CA MET A 92 -25.09 11.29 -7.08
C MET A 92 -24.80 9.95 -7.76
N PRO A 93 -24.51 9.92 -9.08
CA PRO A 93 -24.06 8.70 -9.75
C PRO A 93 -22.68 8.27 -9.24
N GLY A 94 -22.51 6.98 -8.98
CA GLY A 94 -21.25 6.38 -8.55
C GLY A 94 -21.33 4.87 -8.43
N GLU A 95 -20.21 4.26 -8.05
CA GLU A 95 -20.10 2.82 -7.78
C GLU A 95 -20.06 2.57 -6.29
N TYR A 96 -20.66 1.48 -5.84
CA TYR A 96 -20.60 1.03 -4.45
C TYR A 96 -19.75 -0.24 -4.37
N SER A 97 -18.91 -0.36 -3.36
CA SER A 97 -18.12 -1.56 -3.05
C SER A 97 -18.17 -1.85 -1.56
N TYR A 98 -18.13 -3.12 -1.18
CA TYR A 98 -17.98 -3.51 0.23
C TYR A 98 -16.50 -3.54 0.60
N ASP A 99 -16.19 -3.23 1.86
CA ASP A 99 -14.91 -3.64 2.43
C ASP A 99 -14.96 -5.14 2.73
N HIS A 100 -13.93 -5.87 2.30
CA HIS A 100 -13.93 -7.34 2.28
C HIS A 100 -13.09 -7.91 3.43
N ASP A 101 -13.35 -7.44 4.64
CA ASP A 101 -13.00 -8.15 5.86
C ASP A 101 -14.04 -9.26 6.16
N ASP A 102 -13.68 -10.21 7.04
CA ASP A 102 -14.46 -11.42 7.36
C ASP A 102 -15.89 -11.13 7.91
N ASP A 103 -16.22 -9.86 8.16
CA ASP A 103 -17.56 -9.30 8.40
C ASP A 103 -17.59 -7.88 7.79
N PRO A 104 -18.39 -7.56 6.75
CA PRO A 104 -18.30 -6.26 6.08
C PRO A 104 -18.73 -5.14 7.02
N SER A 105 -17.76 -4.38 7.55
CA SER A 105 -18.03 -3.33 8.54
C SER A 105 -18.55 -2.03 7.93
N PHE A 106 -18.33 -1.77 6.63
CA PHE A 106 -18.75 -0.54 5.95
C PHE A 106 -18.91 -0.68 4.42
N LEU A 107 -19.74 0.21 3.85
CA LEU A 107 -19.95 0.35 2.41
C LEU A 107 -19.15 1.53 1.88
N ILE A 108 -18.46 1.38 0.77
CA ILE A 108 -17.70 2.44 0.12
C ILE A 108 -18.48 2.94 -1.10
N PHE A 109 -18.69 4.26 -1.20
CA PHE A 109 -19.21 4.90 -2.42
C PHE A 109 -18.12 5.69 -3.15
N THR A 110 -17.98 5.43 -4.44
CA THR A 110 -17.04 6.11 -5.34
C THR A 110 -17.82 6.88 -6.40
N PRO A 111 -17.93 8.22 -6.30
CA PRO A 111 -18.72 9.02 -7.23
C PRO A 111 -18.09 9.04 -8.62
N HIS A 112 -18.94 9.00 -9.66
CA HIS A 112 -18.51 9.16 -11.06
C HIS A 112 -18.09 10.59 -11.39
N GLN A 113 -18.50 11.55 -10.56
CA GLN A 113 -18.19 12.96 -10.71
C GLN A 113 -17.44 13.46 -9.47
N ARG A 114 -16.72 14.57 -9.63
CA ARG A 114 -15.98 15.18 -8.53
C ARG A 114 -16.94 15.69 -7.44
N VAL A 115 -16.59 15.42 -6.19
CA VAL A 115 -17.25 16.02 -5.01
C VAL A 115 -16.70 17.43 -4.80
N SER A 116 -17.59 18.40 -4.58
CA SER A 116 -17.22 19.80 -4.37
C SER A 116 -17.05 20.10 -2.89
N GLU A 117 -15.96 20.74 -2.48
CA GLU A 117 -15.67 21.03 -1.07
C GLU A 117 -16.71 21.96 -0.42
N ASP A 118 -17.32 22.86 -1.20
CA ASP A 118 -18.30 23.85 -0.70
C ASP A 118 -19.76 23.36 -0.66
N ILE A 119 -20.01 22.08 -0.97
CA ILE A 119 -21.36 21.49 -0.95
C ILE A 119 -21.46 20.56 0.26
N LEU A 120 -22.54 20.70 1.03
CA LEU A 120 -22.86 19.74 2.08
C LEU A 120 -23.39 18.46 1.43
N TYR A 121 -22.77 17.32 1.73
CA TYR A 121 -23.24 16.01 1.29
C TYR A 121 -23.86 15.25 2.46
N ALA A 122 -24.71 14.29 2.13
CA ALA A 122 -25.17 13.31 3.09
C ALA A 122 -25.32 11.94 2.42
N ALA A 123 -25.28 10.91 3.25
CA ALA A 123 -25.78 9.60 2.91
C ALA A 123 -27.07 9.32 3.67
N GLN A 124 -28.05 8.74 3.00
CA GLN A 124 -29.27 8.26 3.63
C GLN A 124 -29.35 6.75 3.51
N GLU A 125 -29.48 6.11 4.67
CA GLU A 125 -29.85 4.71 4.80
C GLU A 125 -31.35 4.58 4.48
N LEU A 126 -31.68 3.70 3.54
CA LEU A 126 -33.03 3.58 2.96
C LEU A 126 -33.97 2.64 3.76
N VAL A 127 -33.45 1.89 4.73
CA VAL A 127 -34.18 0.91 5.54
C VAL A 127 -34.77 1.55 6.81
N ASP A 128 -34.00 2.36 7.53
CA ASP A 128 -34.33 3.09 8.74
C ASP A 128 -34.47 4.61 8.55
N GLY A 129 -34.01 5.14 7.41
CA GLY A 129 -34.11 6.55 7.07
C GLY A 129 -33.06 7.44 7.76
N GLN A 130 -32.04 6.87 8.37
CA GLN A 130 -30.95 7.60 9.01
C GLN A 130 -30.17 8.40 7.96
N ILE A 131 -29.85 9.65 8.29
CA ILE A 131 -29.05 10.54 7.45
C ILE A 131 -27.75 10.85 8.17
N THR A 132 -26.63 10.56 7.51
CA THR A 132 -25.28 10.89 7.95
C THR A 132 -24.77 12.06 7.10
N GLU A 133 -24.46 13.19 7.73
CA GLU A 133 -23.95 14.38 7.05
C GLU A 133 -22.42 14.30 6.91
N TYR A 134 -21.90 14.69 5.75
CA TYR A 134 -20.47 14.83 5.45
C TYR A 134 -20.19 16.30 5.16
N ASP A 135 -19.70 17.01 6.18
CA ASP A 135 -19.47 18.44 6.13
C ASP A 135 -18.12 18.83 5.49
N HIS A 136 -17.83 20.13 5.46
CA HIS A 136 -16.61 20.69 4.85
C HIS A 136 -15.31 20.09 5.44
N ALA A 137 -15.31 19.66 6.70
CA ALA A 137 -14.14 19.04 7.32
C ALA A 137 -13.84 17.64 6.74
N TYR A 138 -14.85 16.94 6.23
CA TYR A 138 -14.68 15.66 5.54
C TYR A 138 -14.05 15.83 4.14
N TRP A 139 -14.32 16.95 3.46
CA TRP A 139 -13.86 17.21 2.09
C TRP A 139 -12.57 18.03 1.99
N ASN A 140 -12.19 18.70 3.08
CA ASN A 140 -10.94 19.45 3.19
C ASN A 140 -9.92 18.66 4.04
N PRO A 141 -9.20 17.68 3.44
CA PRO A 141 -8.21 16.91 4.17
C PRO A 141 -7.06 17.79 4.67
N ASP A 142 -6.88 19.04 4.22
CA ASP A 142 -5.85 19.95 4.71
C ASP A 142 -6.14 20.53 6.10
N ALA A 143 -7.35 20.31 6.65
CA ALA A 143 -7.64 20.54 8.07
C ALA A 143 -7.15 19.39 8.98
N ASP A 144 -6.95 18.19 8.43
CA ASP A 144 -6.44 17.05 9.20
C ASP A 144 -4.93 17.13 9.43
N ILE A 145 -4.54 16.84 10.66
CA ILE A 145 -3.14 16.65 11.05
C ILE A 145 -2.53 15.50 10.25
N THR A 146 -1.35 15.70 9.67
CA THR A 146 -0.68 14.61 8.95
C THR A 146 -0.19 13.58 9.96
N GLN A 147 -0.55 12.32 9.81
CA GLN A 147 -0.22 11.26 10.75
C GLN A 147 0.69 10.22 10.11
N ILE A 148 1.47 9.55 10.95
CA ILE A 148 2.01 8.24 10.58
C ILE A 148 0.93 7.23 10.90
N LEU A 149 0.48 6.50 9.88
CA LEU A 149 -0.55 5.48 10.00
C LEU A 149 0.02 4.22 10.66
N ILE A 150 1.17 3.78 10.17
CA ILE A 150 1.88 2.60 10.63
C ILE A 150 3.35 2.65 10.19
N CYS A 151 4.24 1.97 10.92
CA CYS A 151 5.62 1.76 10.47
C CYS A 151 6.06 0.31 10.67
N PRO A 152 5.69 -0.60 9.75
CA PRO A 152 6.12 -1.99 9.85
C PRO A 152 7.65 -2.12 9.80
N PRO A 153 8.24 -3.04 10.57
CA PRO A 153 7.57 -3.80 11.62
C PRO A 153 7.19 -2.93 12.83
N ASP A 154 5.95 -3.02 13.31
CA ASP A 154 5.48 -2.32 14.53
C ASP A 154 5.56 -3.23 15.76
N GLU A 155 6.71 -3.89 15.91
CA GLU A 155 6.94 -4.89 16.95
C GLU A 155 7.84 -4.38 18.07
N SER A 156 7.63 -4.95 19.26
CA SER A 156 8.42 -4.60 20.44
C SER A 156 9.83 -5.19 20.44
N GLN A 157 10.12 -6.15 19.55
CA GLN A 157 11.39 -6.84 19.42
C GLN A 157 11.80 -6.97 17.96
N LEU A 158 13.05 -6.62 17.65
CA LEU A 158 13.63 -6.73 16.30
C LEU A 158 15.01 -7.37 16.37
N PRO A 159 15.42 -8.18 15.38
CA PRO A 159 16.75 -8.76 15.38
C PRO A 159 17.82 -7.67 15.25
N ALA A 160 19.00 -7.87 15.85
CA ALA A 160 20.06 -6.85 15.82
C ALA A 160 20.52 -6.47 14.39
N ASN A 161 20.36 -7.39 13.44
CA ASN A 161 20.65 -7.20 12.02
C ASN A 161 19.41 -6.86 11.17
N HIS A 162 18.32 -6.36 11.80
CA HIS A 162 17.15 -5.84 11.08
C HIS A 162 17.55 -4.85 9.97
N LEU A 163 16.78 -4.80 8.88
CA LEU A 163 17.14 -4.03 7.69
C LEU A 163 16.24 -2.83 7.38
N LYS A 164 14.92 -2.93 7.55
CA LYS A 164 13.98 -1.99 6.91
C LYS A 164 12.77 -1.67 7.75
N PHE A 165 12.45 -0.39 7.77
CA PHE A 165 11.14 0.11 8.20
C PHE A 165 10.36 0.66 7.00
N TYR A 166 9.03 0.59 7.06
CA TYR A 166 8.14 1.16 6.07
C TYR A 166 7.27 2.23 6.71
N VAL A 167 7.64 3.51 6.62
CA VAL A 167 6.85 4.58 7.24
C VAL A 167 5.67 4.94 6.33
N HIS A 168 4.45 4.64 6.76
CA HIS A 168 3.22 4.98 6.04
C HIS A 168 2.61 6.28 6.58
N PHE A 169 2.34 7.24 5.69
CA PHE A 169 1.78 8.54 6.02
C PHE A 169 0.35 8.68 5.53
N SER A 170 -0.48 9.41 6.28
CA SER A 170 -1.86 9.71 5.85
C SER A 170 -1.93 10.62 4.62
N LYS A 171 -0.84 11.35 4.32
CA LYS A 171 -0.74 12.29 3.20
C LYS A 171 0.59 12.17 2.44
N PRO A 172 0.64 12.59 1.16
CA PRO A 172 1.90 12.69 0.41
C PRO A 172 2.91 13.62 1.10
N MET A 173 4.10 13.08 1.40
CA MET A 173 5.22 13.79 2.02
C MET A 173 6.13 14.45 0.99
N ARG A 174 6.87 15.48 1.42
CA ARG A 174 7.97 16.03 0.60
C ARG A 174 9.17 15.09 0.69
N PRO A 175 9.66 14.55 -0.43
CA PRO A 175 10.82 13.66 -0.44
C PRO A 175 12.16 14.42 -0.37
N THR A 176 12.15 15.66 0.11
CA THR A 176 13.36 16.50 0.25
C THR A 176 13.87 16.39 1.68
N GLU A 177 15.20 16.39 1.85
CA GLU A 177 15.84 16.41 3.19
C GLU A 177 15.40 15.24 4.09
N THR A 178 14.97 14.13 3.48
CA THR A 178 14.47 12.90 4.14
C THR A 178 15.30 12.52 5.36
N TRP A 179 16.63 12.52 5.22
CA TRP A 179 17.62 12.08 6.21
C TRP A 179 17.74 12.99 7.44
N GLU A 180 17.23 14.22 7.38
CA GLU A 180 17.20 15.14 8.51
C GLU A 180 16.02 14.88 9.45
N HIS A 181 15.01 14.16 8.94
CA HIS A 181 13.75 13.92 9.63
C HIS A 181 13.66 12.59 10.37
N PHE A 182 14.75 11.82 10.44
CA PHE A 182 14.80 10.66 11.32
C PHE A 182 16.17 10.46 11.97
N SER A 183 16.11 9.89 13.17
CA SER A 183 17.29 9.46 13.89
C SER A 183 16.96 8.24 14.73
N LEU A 184 17.98 7.49 15.11
CA LEU A 184 17.83 6.35 16.00
C LEU A 184 18.51 6.69 17.32
N LYS A 185 17.79 6.58 18.43
CA LYS A 185 18.34 6.80 19.77
C LYS A 185 18.51 5.48 20.49
N ASP A 186 19.70 5.23 21.01
CA ASP A 186 19.95 4.15 21.94
C ASP A 186 19.56 4.62 23.35
N LEU A 187 18.57 3.97 23.95
CA LEU A 187 18.05 4.35 25.27
C LEU A 187 18.90 3.80 26.40
N ARG A 188 19.79 2.83 26.14
CA ARG A 188 20.77 2.35 27.11
C ARG A 188 21.87 3.39 27.32
N THR A 189 22.40 3.95 26.24
CA THR A 189 23.48 4.95 26.30
C THR A 189 22.95 6.38 26.42
N GLY A 190 21.74 6.64 25.91
CA GLY A 190 21.16 7.97 25.81
C GLY A 190 21.57 8.75 24.57
N GLU A 191 22.44 8.18 23.72
CA GLU A 191 23.02 8.82 22.54
C GLU A 191 22.28 8.49 21.25
N LEU A 192 22.47 9.32 20.22
CA LEU A 192 22.03 8.98 18.86
C LEU A 192 22.99 7.98 18.23
N VAL A 193 22.45 6.95 17.58
CA VAL A 193 23.24 5.99 16.81
C VAL A 193 23.82 6.72 15.60
N PRO A 194 25.14 6.73 15.42
CA PRO A 194 25.77 7.48 14.33
C PRO A 194 25.51 6.79 12.99
N ARG A 195 25.07 7.55 11.97
CA ARG A 195 24.84 7.10 10.59
C ARG A 195 24.15 5.72 10.50
N PRO A 196 22.93 5.55 11.09
CA PRO A 196 22.27 4.26 11.11
C PRO A 196 21.67 3.90 9.75
N PHE A 197 21.28 4.90 8.95
CA PHE A 197 20.51 4.67 7.73
C PHE A 197 21.35 4.81 6.46
N ARG A 198 20.92 4.10 5.40
CA ARG A 198 21.46 4.30 4.05
C ARG A 198 20.71 5.43 3.37
N HIS A 199 21.43 6.44 2.90
CA HIS A 199 20.82 7.63 2.28
C HIS A 199 20.40 7.39 0.82
N ILE A 200 19.26 6.72 0.64
CA ILE A 200 18.60 6.50 -0.65
C ILE A 200 17.09 6.71 -0.51
N ASP A 201 16.53 7.63 -1.30
CA ASP A 201 15.11 7.99 -1.23
C ASP A 201 14.25 6.91 -1.90
N LEU A 202 13.69 6.01 -1.08
CA LEU A 202 12.86 4.88 -1.52
C LEU A 202 11.38 5.13 -1.20
N TRP A 203 10.83 6.17 -1.85
CA TRP A 203 9.40 6.50 -1.78
C TRP A 203 8.59 5.64 -2.74
N ASP A 204 7.33 5.39 -2.38
CA ASP A 204 6.32 4.97 -3.35
C ASP A 204 5.95 6.13 -4.30
N GLU A 205 5.22 5.82 -5.36
CA GLU A 205 4.85 6.78 -6.40
C GLU A 205 4.00 7.94 -5.85
N GLN A 206 3.21 7.65 -4.81
CA GLN A 206 2.31 8.61 -4.16
C GLN A 206 3.00 9.44 -3.06
N ASN A 207 4.27 9.16 -2.74
CA ASN A 207 5.02 9.72 -1.62
C ASN A 207 4.30 9.54 -0.26
N ARG A 208 3.54 8.46 -0.08
CA ARG A 208 2.85 8.11 1.17
C ARG A 208 3.52 6.98 1.92
N ARG A 209 4.52 6.32 1.33
CA ARG A 209 5.33 5.31 2.01
C ARG A 209 6.81 5.51 1.73
N LEU A 210 7.59 5.68 2.80
CA LEU A 210 9.05 5.66 2.74
C LEU A 210 9.57 4.30 3.20
N THR A 211 10.45 3.69 2.41
CA THR A 211 11.25 2.55 2.86
C THR A 211 12.56 3.04 3.47
N LEU A 212 12.69 2.96 4.79
CA LEU A 212 13.85 3.39 5.54
C LEU A 212 14.80 2.22 5.76
N TRP A 213 15.97 2.24 5.12
CA TRP A 213 16.98 1.19 5.24
C TRP A 213 17.99 1.53 6.31
N PHE A 214 18.19 0.59 7.24
CA PHE A 214 19.45 0.52 7.96
C PHE A 214 20.60 0.26 6.99
N HIS A 215 21.77 0.81 7.30
CA HIS A 215 22.92 0.75 6.42
C HIS A 215 23.38 -0.72 6.24
N PRO A 216 23.22 -1.34 5.05
CA PRO A 216 23.49 -2.78 4.87
C PRO A 216 24.93 -3.17 5.21
N GLY A 217 25.89 -2.29 4.87
CA GLY A 217 27.30 -2.48 5.17
C GLY A 217 27.66 -2.44 6.67
N ARG A 218 26.71 -2.10 7.56
CA ARG A 218 26.87 -2.21 9.01
C ARG A 218 26.17 -3.43 9.59
N GLN A 219 25.35 -4.14 8.82
CA GLN A 219 24.68 -5.36 9.25
C GLN A 219 25.40 -6.63 8.80
N LYS A 220 26.38 -6.52 7.89
CA LYS A 220 27.27 -7.61 7.49
C LYS A 220 28.59 -7.51 8.24
N THR A 221 29.04 -8.64 8.77
CA THR A 221 30.38 -8.75 9.36
C THR A 221 31.47 -8.64 8.27
N GLY A 222 32.66 -8.19 8.64
CA GLY A 222 33.81 -8.09 7.73
C GLY A 222 33.68 -7.05 6.60
N VAL A 223 32.74 -6.10 6.74
CA VAL A 223 32.63 -4.94 5.85
C VAL A 223 33.19 -3.73 6.60
N ASN A 224 34.06 -2.94 5.96
CA ASN A 224 34.77 -1.81 6.56
C ASN A 224 33.91 -0.93 7.47
N LEU A 225 32.67 -0.63 7.06
CA LEU A 225 31.80 0.24 7.85
C LEU A 225 31.29 -0.42 9.15
N ASN A 226 31.06 -1.74 9.15
CA ASN A 226 30.77 -2.50 10.37
C ASN A 226 32.02 -2.57 11.25
N GLU A 227 33.22 -2.73 10.69
CA GLU A 227 34.47 -2.74 11.46
C GLU A 227 34.77 -1.37 12.10
N ASP A 228 34.53 -0.29 11.36
CA ASP A 228 34.82 1.07 11.80
C ASP A 228 33.79 1.62 12.80
N LEU A 229 32.49 1.29 12.64
CA LEU A 229 31.38 1.87 13.42
C LEU A 229 30.57 0.85 14.23
N GLY A 230 30.85 -0.45 14.08
CA GLY A 230 30.05 -1.53 14.65
C GLY A 230 28.68 -1.72 13.96
N GLY A 231 27.95 -2.72 14.47
CA GLY A 231 26.53 -2.93 14.14
C GLY A 231 25.67 -1.73 14.51
N ILE A 232 24.50 -1.60 13.86
CA ILE A 232 23.58 -0.50 14.14
C ILE A 232 22.85 -0.73 15.47
N LEU A 233 22.38 -1.96 15.67
CA LEU A 233 21.71 -2.39 16.89
C LEU A 233 22.60 -3.33 17.68
N THR A 234 22.52 -3.24 19.00
CA THR A 234 23.18 -4.14 19.94
C THR A 234 22.12 -4.96 20.66
N ALA A 235 22.23 -6.29 20.64
CA ALA A 235 21.29 -7.17 21.33
C ALA A 235 21.16 -6.80 22.83
N GLY A 236 19.93 -6.79 23.35
CA GLY A 236 19.60 -6.39 24.71
C GLY A 236 19.53 -4.87 24.95
N HIS A 237 19.80 -4.04 23.93
CA HIS A 237 19.57 -2.59 24.00
C HIS A 237 18.14 -2.24 23.55
N ASN A 238 17.66 -1.11 24.06
CA ASN A 238 16.35 -0.56 23.73
C ASN A 238 16.56 0.67 22.85
N TYR A 239 15.78 0.78 21.79
CA TYR A 239 15.94 1.83 20.80
C TYR A 239 14.66 2.63 20.60
N PHE A 240 14.84 3.83 20.07
CA PHE A 240 13.77 4.72 19.69
C PHE A 240 14.03 5.28 18.28
N LEU A 241 13.19 4.90 17.30
CA LEU A 241 13.17 5.58 16.02
C LEU A 241 12.44 6.91 16.19
N LEU A 242 13.20 7.99 16.06
CA LEU A 242 12.70 9.35 16.14
C LEU A 242 12.34 9.80 14.73
N ILE A 243 11.11 10.26 14.55
CA ILE A 243 10.66 10.91 13.30
C ILE A 243 10.31 12.36 13.63
N ASP A 244 10.88 13.29 12.88
CA ASP A 244 10.75 14.72 13.12
C ASP A 244 9.34 15.20 12.75
N PRO A 245 8.56 15.71 13.71
CA PRO A 245 7.22 16.18 13.41
C PRO A 245 7.21 17.43 12.50
N GLN A 246 8.33 18.13 12.33
CA GLN A 246 8.42 19.26 11.40
C GLN A 246 8.55 18.83 9.93
N TRP A 247 8.65 17.53 9.66
CA TRP A 247 8.61 17.02 8.29
C TRP A 247 7.29 17.37 7.61
N LYS A 248 7.38 17.97 6.41
CA LYS A 248 6.23 18.55 5.73
C LYS A 248 5.66 17.64 4.65
N THR A 249 4.34 17.66 4.53
CA THR A 249 3.62 17.17 3.36
C THR A 249 3.97 17.99 2.11
N GLN A 250 3.64 17.46 0.93
CA GLN A 250 3.75 18.22 -0.32
C GLN A 250 3.00 19.56 -0.23
N ALA A 251 1.83 19.58 0.42
CA ALA A 251 1.04 20.78 0.71
C ALA A 251 1.69 21.74 1.74
N GLY A 252 2.74 21.30 2.44
CA GLY A 252 3.53 22.13 3.37
C GLY A 252 3.11 22.03 4.83
N GLN A 253 2.19 21.13 5.17
CA GLN A 253 1.73 20.90 6.54
C GLN A 253 2.69 19.94 7.27
N PRO A 254 3.04 20.20 8.55
CA PRO A 254 3.88 19.28 9.33
C PRO A 254 3.14 17.98 9.70
N LEU A 255 3.87 17.02 10.27
CA LEU A 255 3.29 15.88 10.96
C LEU A 255 2.68 16.31 12.30
N ASP A 256 1.71 15.53 12.77
CA ASP A 256 1.12 15.63 14.09
C ASP A 256 2.23 15.53 15.16
N LEU A 257 2.25 16.46 16.11
CA LEU A 257 3.20 16.44 17.22
C LEU A 257 3.03 15.20 18.11
N SER A 258 1.89 14.52 18.07
CA SER A 258 1.69 13.22 18.72
C SER A 258 2.65 12.14 18.19
N VAL A 259 3.11 12.24 16.93
CA VAL A 259 4.14 11.38 16.31
C VAL A 259 5.48 11.42 17.07
N LYS A 260 5.74 12.44 17.90
CA LYS A 260 6.87 12.42 18.85
C LYS A 260 6.88 11.15 19.71
N LYS A 261 5.73 10.47 19.83
CA LYS A 261 5.59 9.15 20.43
C LYS A 261 5.63 8.02 19.37
N ARG A 262 6.86 7.52 19.18
CA ARG A 262 7.25 6.09 19.21
C ARG A 262 7.27 5.30 17.90
N TYR A 263 8.47 4.80 17.57
CA TYR A 263 8.69 3.35 17.44
C TYR A 263 9.76 2.93 18.43
N TYR A 264 9.33 2.24 19.48
CA TYR A 264 10.20 1.69 20.52
C TYR A 264 10.31 0.20 20.31
N PHE A 265 11.53 -0.31 20.29
CA PHE A 265 11.78 -1.74 20.21
C PHE A 265 13.03 -2.11 20.99
N THR A 266 13.11 -3.39 21.37
CA THR A 266 14.30 -4.01 21.93
C THR A 266 15.00 -4.79 20.83
N ALA A 267 16.30 -4.59 20.68
CA ALA A 267 17.08 -5.43 19.79
C ALA A 267 17.29 -6.80 20.45
N VAL A 268 16.92 -7.89 19.78
CA VAL A 268 17.25 -9.26 20.17
C VAL A 268 18.47 -9.74 19.38
N ASP A 269 18.86 -11.00 19.54
CA ASP A 269 19.98 -11.58 18.80
C ASP A 269 19.76 -11.45 17.28
N ALA A 270 20.87 -11.38 16.54
CA ALA A 270 20.82 -11.31 15.08
C ALA A 270 20.23 -12.60 14.49
N ASP A 271 19.46 -12.47 13.43
CA ASP A 271 18.84 -13.59 12.74
C ASP A 271 19.60 -13.90 11.44
N HIS A 272 20.12 -15.12 11.36
CA HIS A 272 20.87 -15.61 10.20
C HIS A 272 20.17 -16.81 9.54
N GLU A 273 18.99 -17.20 10.03
CA GLU A 273 18.23 -18.32 9.48
C GLU A 273 17.35 -17.83 8.34
N GLN A 274 17.25 -18.62 7.27
CA GLN A 274 16.28 -18.33 6.20
C GLN A 274 14.88 -18.75 6.63
N PRO A 275 13.84 -18.04 6.17
CA PRO A 275 12.48 -18.53 6.28
C PRO A 275 12.33 -19.94 5.73
N ASP A 276 11.53 -20.76 6.40
CA ASP A 276 11.34 -22.17 6.05
C ASP A 276 9.88 -22.48 5.69
N PRO A 277 9.54 -22.53 4.39
CA PRO A 277 8.19 -22.83 3.94
C PRO A 277 7.65 -24.20 4.37
N ASN A 278 8.50 -25.12 4.85
CA ASN A 278 8.04 -26.39 5.40
C ASN A 278 7.37 -26.25 6.77
N LYS A 279 7.60 -25.12 7.47
CA LYS A 279 7.02 -24.84 8.79
C LYS A 279 5.73 -24.01 8.71
N TRP A 280 5.36 -23.55 7.51
CA TRP A 280 4.19 -22.69 7.35
C TRP A 280 2.89 -23.46 7.42
N GLU A 281 1.89 -22.82 8.01
CA GLU A 281 0.55 -23.39 8.15
C GLU A 281 -0.35 -22.80 7.07
N LEU A 282 -1.03 -23.67 6.32
CA LEU A 282 -2.01 -23.28 5.32
C LEU A 282 -3.40 -23.55 5.88
N THR A 283 -4.28 -22.55 5.77
CA THR A 283 -5.71 -22.68 6.05
C THR A 283 -6.45 -22.62 4.72
N PRO A 284 -6.83 -23.77 4.14
CA PRO A 284 -7.55 -23.81 2.87
C PRO A 284 -8.91 -23.09 2.97
N PRO A 285 -9.36 -22.47 1.87
CA PRO A 285 -10.68 -21.86 1.79
C PRO A 285 -11.77 -22.93 1.55
N THR A 286 -13.02 -22.52 1.71
CA THR A 286 -14.18 -23.40 1.42
C THR A 286 -14.48 -23.42 -0.09
N VAL A 287 -14.86 -24.59 -0.62
CA VAL A 287 -15.31 -24.76 -2.01
C VAL A 287 -16.49 -23.85 -2.34
N ASP A 288 -16.58 -23.39 -3.59
CA ASP A 288 -17.63 -22.50 -4.09
C ASP A 288 -17.74 -21.15 -3.33
N THR A 289 -16.66 -20.72 -2.67
CA THR A 289 -16.59 -19.42 -1.99
C THR A 289 -15.45 -18.54 -2.50
N LEU A 290 -15.51 -17.25 -2.15
CA LEU A 290 -14.41 -16.28 -2.33
C LEU A 290 -13.56 -16.13 -1.05
N GLN A 291 -13.68 -17.05 -0.08
CA GLN A 291 -12.86 -17.00 1.13
C GLN A 291 -11.37 -17.06 0.75
N PRO A 292 -10.50 -16.31 1.44
CA PRO A 292 -9.08 -16.36 1.12
C PRO A 292 -8.44 -17.69 1.55
N LEU A 293 -7.47 -18.15 0.79
CA LEU A 293 -6.44 -19.04 1.36
C LEU A 293 -5.57 -18.21 2.30
N ILE A 294 -5.30 -18.71 3.50
CA ILE A 294 -4.41 -18.04 4.47
C ILE A 294 -3.15 -18.87 4.65
N ILE A 295 -1.99 -18.21 4.55
CA ILE A 295 -0.67 -18.79 4.87
C ILE A 295 -0.12 -18.07 6.09
N SER A 296 0.13 -18.82 7.17
CA SER A 296 0.82 -18.32 8.36
C SER A 296 2.29 -18.72 8.32
N PHE A 297 3.19 -17.75 8.38
CA PHE A 297 4.63 -17.97 8.20
C PHE A 297 5.31 -18.54 9.45
N GLY A 298 4.70 -18.41 10.62
CA GLY A 298 5.29 -18.85 11.90
C GLY A 298 6.42 -17.94 12.42
N GLU A 299 6.74 -16.90 11.67
CA GLU A 299 7.70 -15.83 11.96
C GLU A 299 7.24 -14.55 11.26
N MET A 300 7.85 -13.41 11.60
CA MET A 300 7.56 -12.15 10.93
C MET A 300 8.44 -12.00 9.69
N LEU A 301 7.81 -11.83 8.52
CA LEU A 301 8.50 -11.56 7.27
C LEU A 301 8.51 -10.05 6.94
N ASP A 302 9.38 -9.65 6.02
CA ASP A 302 9.41 -8.29 5.50
C ASP A 302 8.07 -7.92 4.86
N PHE A 303 7.42 -6.89 5.39
CA PHE A 303 6.07 -6.48 5.00
C PHE A 303 5.88 -6.31 3.48
N ALA A 304 6.83 -5.66 2.79
CA ALA A 304 6.68 -5.37 1.37
C ALA A 304 6.85 -6.62 0.49
N THR A 305 7.73 -7.55 0.87
CA THR A 305 7.90 -8.81 0.15
C THR A 305 6.83 -9.83 0.52
N ALA A 306 6.33 -9.84 1.76
CA ALA A 306 5.20 -10.65 2.21
C ALA A 306 3.92 -10.36 1.40
N GLY A 307 3.66 -9.09 1.09
CA GLY A 307 2.56 -8.68 0.19
C GLY A 307 2.74 -9.14 -1.27
N LYS A 308 3.86 -9.79 -1.60
CA LYS A 308 4.17 -10.39 -2.91
C LYS A 308 4.75 -11.79 -2.73
N ALA A 309 4.32 -12.50 -1.68
CA ALA A 309 4.82 -13.82 -1.31
C ALA A 309 4.55 -14.88 -2.40
N ILE A 310 3.42 -14.75 -3.11
CA ILE A 310 2.98 -15.72 -4.11
C ILE A 310 3.19 -15.18 -5.52
N THR A 311 3.83 -15.98 -6.38
CA THR A 311 4.00 -15.66 -7.80
C THR A 311 2.92 -16.29 -8.67
N THR A 312 2.52 -17.53 -8.38
CA THR A 312 1.46 -18.24 -9.10
C THR A 312 0.69 -19.17 -8.17
N CYS A 313 -0.58 -19.39 -8.49
CA CYS A 313 -1.44 -20.40 -7.88
C CYS A 313 -2.13 -21.15 -9.02
N SER A 314 -2.22 -22.47 -8.91
CA SER A 314 -2.84 -23.32 -9.92
C SER A 314 -3.62 -24.46 -9.30
N ASN A 315 -4.70 -24.89 -9.95
CA ASN A 315 -5.42 -26.13 -9.66
C ASN A 315 -5.21 -27.07 -10.85
N ASN A 316 -4.57 -28.23 -10.64
CA ASN A 316 -4.27 -29.18 -11.72
C ASN A 316 -3.66 -28.50 -12.98
N GLU A 317 -2.64 -27.67 -12.78
CA GLU A 317 -1.94 -26.88 -13.82
C GLU A 317 -2.72 -25.69 -14.42
N GLU A 318 -4.02 -25.54 -14.14
CA GLU A 318 -4.78 -24.35 -14.54
C GLU A 318 -4.46 -23.18 -13.61
N LEU A 319 -3.94 -22.09 -14.18
CA LEU A 319 -3.61 -20.87 -13.43
C LEU A 319 -4.87 -20.18 -12.91
N ILE A 320 -4.80 -19.74 -11.66
CA ILE A 320 -5.86 -19.03 -10.99
C ILE A 320 -5.50 -17.56 -10.90
N GLU A 321 -6.47 -16.72 -11.22
CA GLU A 321 -6.37 -15.28 -11.00
C GLU A 321 -6.69 -14.97 -9.54
N PHE A 322 -5.81 -14.22 -8.88
CA PHE A 322 -5.95 -13.87 -7.48
C PHE A 322 -5.33 -12.50 -7.18
N SER A 323 -5.76 -11.89 -6.08
CA SER A 323 -5.03 -10.84 -5.38
C SER A 323 -4.46 -11.39 -4.06
N GLN A 324 -3.45 -10.72 -3.50
CA GLN A 324 -2.86 -11.12 -2.24
C GLN A 324 -2.61 -9.91 -1.34
N GLN A 325 -2.73 -10.11 -0.04
CA GLN A 325 -2.54 -9.06 0.97
C GLN A 325 -1.84 -9.67 2.19
N ALA A 326 -0.75 -9.04 2.64
CA ALA A 326 -0.10 -9.41 3.88
C ALA A 326 -0.70 -8.64 5.05
N ASP A 327 -0.75 -9.28 6.21
CA ASP A 327 -1.06 -8.61 7.46
C ASP A 327 0.07 -7.60 7.79
N TRP A 328 -0.26 -6.54 8.50
CA TRP A 328 0.68 -5.46 8.81
C TRP A 328 1.87 -5.90 9.69
N ASP A 329 1.66 -6.95 10.48
CA ASP A 329 2.69 -7.60 11.30
C ASP A 329 3.56 -8.57 10.49
N GLY A 330 3.30 -8.75 9.19
CA GLY A 330 4.09 -9.62 8.32
C GLY A 330 4.06 -11.10 8.68
N THR A 331 3.14 -11.55 9.55
CA THR A 331 3.08 -12.95 10.01
C THR A 331 2.22 -13.84 9.10
N ARG A 332 1.38 -13.23 8.27
CA ARG A 332 0.45 -13.93 7.37
C ARG A 332 0.30 -13.24 6.02
N VAL A 333 -0.08 -14.03 5.02
CA VAL A 333 -0.59 -13.55 3.74
C VAL A 333 -1.92 -14.23 3.43
N LYS A 334 -2.88 -13.43 2.95
CA LYS A 334 -4.19 -13.86 2.45
C LYS A 334 -4.20 -13.80 0.93
N ILE A 335 -4.73 -14.84 0.28
CA ILE A 335 -4.83 -14.96 -1.17
C ILE A 335 -6.31 -15.04 -1.53
N PHE A 336 -6.81 -14.01 -2.22
CA PHE A 336 -8.22 -13.89 -2.61
C PHE A 336 -8.38 -14.27 -4.07
N PRO A 337 -9.22 -15.26 -4.42
CA PRO A 337 -9.41 -15.64 -5.81
C PRO A 337 -10.33 -14.64 -6.52
N SER A 338 -10.17 -14.47 -7.83
CA SER A 338 -11.11 -13.66 -8.63
C SER A 338 -12.43 -14.41 -8.95
N LYS A 339 -12.49 -15.72 -8.67
CA LYS A 339 -13.66 -16.59 -8.87
C LYS A 339 -13.79 -17.58 -7.71
N PRO A 340 -14.98 -18.12 -7.41
CA PRO A 340 -15.14 -19.12 -6.37
C PRO A 340 -14.22 -20.32 -6.57
N TRP A 341 -13.66 -20.84 -5.47
CA TRP A 341 -12.74 -21.97 -5.51
C TRP A 341 -13.44 -23.24 -5.99
N ALA A 342 -12.79 -23.97 -6.91
CA ALA A 342 -13.21 -25.33 -7.26
C ALA A 342 -12.59 -26.34 -6.28
N ALA A 343 -13.23 -27.49 -6.08
CA ALA A 343 -12.57 -28.60 -5.42
C ALA A 343 -11.35 -29.08 -6.24
N GLY A 344 -10.30 -29.55 -5.57
CA GLY A 344 -9.12 -30.11 -6.22
C GLY A 344 -7.82 -29.86 -5.48
N ASP A 345 -6.72 -30.24 -6.14
CA ASP A 345 -5.36 -30.11 -5.65
C ASP A 345 -4.70 -28.85 -6.21
N TYR A 346 -4.24 -28.01 -5.30
CA TYR A 346 -3.67 -26.71 -5.60
C TYR A 346 -2.16 -26.70 -5.39
N THR A 347 -1.46 -26.02 -6.29
CA THR A 347 -0.02 -25.76 -6.23
C THR A 347 0.25 -24.27 -6.28
N ILE A 348 1.04 -23.79 -5.33
CA ILE A 348 1.42 -22.39 -5.14
C ILE A 348 2.92 -22.27 -5.37
N ALA A 349 3.36 -21.36 -6.24
CA ALA A 349 4.76 -20.97 -6.34
C ALA A 349 5.06 -19.75 -5.48
N LEU A 350 6.10 -19.86 -4.67
CA LEU A 350 6.58 -18.81 -3.79
C LEU A 350 7.54 -17.89 -4.52
N ASN A 351 7.49 -16.60 -4.18
CA ASN A 351 8.48 -15.64 -4.60
C ASN A 351 9.82 -15.95 -3.92
N PRO A 352 10.88 -16.30 -4.67
CA PRO A 352 12.18 -16.64 -4.09
C PRO A 352 12.83 -15.47 -3.34
N ARG A 353 12.39 -14.23 -3.61
CA ARG A 353 12.83 -13.01 -2.93
C ARG A 353 12.04 -12.66 -1.68
N LEU A 354 11.06 -13.46 -1.28
CA LEU A 354 10.41 -13.33 0.01
C LEU A 354 11.45 -13.47 1.11
N GLU A 355 11.51 -12.48 2.00
CA GLU A 355 12.56 -12.37 3.01
C GLU A 355 12.01 -12.07 4.40
N ASP A 356 12.81 -12.36 5.42
CA ASP A 356 12.57 -11.95 6.79
C ASP A 356 13.02 -10.50 7.06
N LEU A 357 12.93 -10.09 8.32
CA LEU A 357 13.35 -8.77 8.80
C LEU A 357 14.85 -8.49 8.71
N ALA A 358 15.68 -9.54 8.66
CA ALA A 358 17.13 -9.50 8.54
C ALA A 358 17.61 -9.62 7.08
N GLY A 359 16.68 -9.78 6.12
CA GLY A 359 16.93 -9.90 4.69
C GLY A 359 17.34 -11.31 4.24
N ASN A 360 17.17 -12.32 5.08
CA ASN A 360 17.34 -13.71 4.66
C ASN A 360 16.13 -14.08 3.80
N ASN A 361 16.37 -14.54 2.57
CA ASN A 361 15.30 -14.92 1.64
C ASN A 361 15.33 -16.42 1.36
N LEU A 362 14.30 -16.91 0.64
CA LEU A 362 14.17 -18.32 0.31
C LEU A 362 15.31 -18.88 -0.57
N GLU A 363 16.04 -18.03 -1.31
CA GLU A 363 17.21 -18.48 -2.08
C GLU A 363 18.47 -18.59 -1.22
N ARG A 364 18.68 -17.62 -0.31
CA ARG A 364 19.89 -17.54 0.51
C ARG A 364 19.75 -16.63 1.74
N PRO A 365 20.57 -16.85 2.77
CA PRO A 365 20.77 -15.88 3.85
C PRO A 365 21.27 -14.52 3.33
N PHE A 366 21.00 -13.46 4.09
CA PHE A 366 21.50 -12.11 3.79
C PHE A 366 23.03 -12.03 3.86
N GLU A 367 23.58 -12.70 4.88
CA GLU A 367 24.99 -12.82 5.17
C GLU A 367 25.44 -14.27 4.97
N VAL A 368 26.51 -14.45 4.19
CA VAL A 368 27.10 -15.76 3.93
C VAL A 368 28.59 -15.64 4.18
N ASP A 369 29.13 -16.54 5.01
CA ASP A 369 30.57 -16.66 5.19
C ASP A 369 31.20 -17.24 3.92
N LEU A 370 31.86 -16.38 3.16
CA LEU A 370 32.51 -16.72 1.90
C LEU A 370 33.74 -17.63 2.08
N SER A 371 34.22 -17.81 3.33
CA SER A 371 35.33 -18.72 3.66
C SER A 371 34.87 -20.16 3.94
N SER A 372 33.56 -20.36 4.12
CA SER A 372 32.96 -21.68 4.34
C SER A 372 32.69 -22.42 3.03
N GLU A 373 32.66 -23.76 3.06
CA GLU A 373 32.30 -24.58 1.90
C GLU A 373 30.93 -24.19 1.32
N THR A 374 30.77 -24.34 0.00
CA THR A 374 29.53 -23.99 -0.70
C THR A 374 28.36 -24.81 -0.16
N LYS A 375 27.53 -24.19 0.69
CA LYS A 375 26.28 -24.78 1.16
C LYS A 375 25.16 -24.56 0.15
N ASP A 376 24.32 -25.58 -0.03
CA ASP A 376 23.05 -25.42 -0.74
C ASP A 376 22.03 -24.79 0.22
N PHE A 377 21.53 -23.61 -0.16
CA PHE A 377 20.59 -22.81 0.62
C PHE A 377 19.16 -22.85 0.03
N ALA A 378 18.95 -23.60 -1.05
CA ALA A 378 17.67 -23.62 -1.75
C ALA A 378 16.55 -24.13 -0.83
N LYS A 379 15.58 -23.25 -0.55
CA LYS A 379 14.35 -23.63 0.15
C LYS A 379 13.29 -24.13 -0.83
N LYS A 380 12.27 -24.79 -0.28
CA LYS A 380 11.08 -25.20 -1.04
C LYS A 380 10.39 -23.94 -1.59
N LEU A 381 10.24 -23.84 -2.91
CA LEU A 381 9.56 -22.72 -3.56
C LEU A 381 8.12 -23.05 -3.97
N THR A 382 7.59 -24.16 -3.46
CA THR A 382 6.27 -24.64 -3.84
C THR A 382 5.51 -25.12 -2.61
N LEU A 383 4.26 -24.69 -2.45
CA LEU A 383 3.33 -25.22 -1.46
C LEU A 383 2.17 -25.92 -2.15
N THR A 384 1.56 -26.87 -1.47
CA THR A 384 0.43 -27.64 -1.99
C THR A 384 -0.66 -27.71 -0.93
N PHE A 385 -1.92 -27.61 -1.35
CA PHE A 385 -3.08 -27.77 -0.47
C PHE A 385 -4.25 -28.35 -1.26
N GLU A 386 -5.23 -28.90 -0.56
CA GLU A 386 -6.42 -29.52 -1.15
C GLU A 386 -7.66 -28.75 -0.70
N ILE A 387 -8.60 -28.57 -1.63
CA ILE A 387 -9.97 -28.13 -1.33
C ILE A 387 -10.91 -29.30 -1.57
N ASN A 388 -11.53 -29.77 -0.50
CA ASN A 388 -12.49 -30.87 -0.54
C ASN A 388 -13.89 -30.38 -0.95
N GLN A 389 -14.70 -31.31 -1.48
CA GLN A 389 -16.11 -31.06 -1.82
C GLN A 389 -17.01 -30.86 -0.61
#